data_AF-A0A7G8WKD8-F1
#
_entry.id   AF-A0A7G8WKD8-F1
#
_cell.length_a   1.000
_cell.length_b   1.000
_cell.length_c   1.000
_cell.angle_alpha   90.00
_cell.angle_beta   90.00
_cell.angle_gamma   90.00
#
_symmetry.space_group_name_H-M   'P 1'
#
loop_
_entity.id
_entity.type
_entity.pdbx_description
1 polymer ?
#
loop_
_entity_poly.entity_id
_entity_poly.type
_entity_poly.pdbx_seq_one_letter_code
_entity_poly.pdbx_strand_id
1 'polypeptide(L)'
;MNTNGPQGAPVPRRSSRPRWLDVRVIGGLLLVIAAVVVGARVIGSSSHTSPVWAATRSLASGTVLTAGDLEPVDVNLGDDASRYIAAGSGTKSVVGSSLANPVGAGELVPVSAVQPAAAGRIVVIGVSPDRMPPGVGHGSVIDLYLTSGGTNSTSEVKTDLVSAGITVQSVSAPSSGGLSGATSNRYQIAVLVPAALADTLVKTLPKGDAIVVLVTGTR
;
A
#
# COMPACT_ATOMS: atom_id res chain seq x y z
N MET A 1 65.90 -58.61 -68.25
CA MET A 1 64.73 -57.75 -68.49
C MET A 1 63.89 -57.69 -67.22
N ASN A 2 63.73 -56.49 -66.67
CA ASN A 2 62.94 -56.21 -65.47
C ASN A 2 61.47 -55.99 -65.84
N THR A 3 60.53 -56.44 -65.00
CA THR A 3 59.22 -55.78 -64.83
C THR A 3 58.70 -55.99 -63.41
N ASN A 4 59.05 -55.06 -62.50
CA ASN A 4 58.34 -54.87 -61.24
C ASN A 4 56.94 -54.33 -61.54
N GLY A 5 55.90 -55.11 -61.23
CA GLY A 5 54.51 -54.64 -61.27
C GLY A 5 54.20 -53.66 -60.14
N PRO A 6 53.33 -52.67 -60.34
CA PRO A 6 53.07 -51.61 -59.36
C PRO A 6 52.36 -52.14 -58.11
N GLN A 7 52.88 -51.79 -56.93
CA GLN A 7 52.21 -52.03 -55.65
C GLN A 7 50.99 -51.11 -55.53
N GLY A 8 49.80 -51.70 -55.39
CA GLY A 8 48.54 -50.96 -55.21
C GLY A 8 48.53 -50.16 -53.91
N ALA A 9 48.18 -48.88 -53.99
CA ALA A 9 48.02 -48.00 -52.85
C ALA A 9 46.86 -48.45 -51.93
N PRO A 10 46.94 -48.28 -50.60
CA PRO A 10 45.86 -48.63 -49.69
C PRO A 10 44.66 -47.69 -49.88
N VAL A 11 43.51 -48.26 -50.24
CA VAL A 11 42.25 -47.53 -50.37
C VAL A 11 41.73 -47.16 -48.97
N PRO A 12 41.43 -45.88 -48.68
CA PRO A 12 40.89 -45.46 -47.38
C PRO A 12 39.50 -46.07 -47.15
N ARG A 13 39.34 -46.90 -46.13
CA ARG A 13 38.01 -47.37 -45.70
C ARG A 13 37.30 -46.23 -44.96
N ARG A 14 36.38 -45.56 -45.64
CA ARG A 14 35.45 -44.60 -45.08
C ARG A 14 34.66 -45.29 -43.96
N SER A 15 34.85 -44.84 -42.70
CA SER A 15 34.04 -45.30 -41.58
C SER A 15 32.59 -44.87 -41.81
N SER A 16 31.73 -45.83 -42.18
CA SER A 16 30.30 -45.61 -42.26
C SER A 16 29.80 -45.13 -40.90
N ARG A 17 29.20 -43.95 -40.86
CA ARG A 17 28.57 -43.41 -39.65
C ARG A 17 27.56 -44.43 -39.11
N PRO A 18 27.55 -44.76 -37.81
CA PRO A 18 26.57 -45.67 -37.25
C PRO A 18 25.17 -45.04 -37.30
N ARG A 19 24.37 -45.38 -38.32
CA ARG A 19 22.98 -44.92 -38.51
C ARG A 19 22.01 -45.36 -37.40
N TRP A 20 22.48 -46.14 -36.43
CA TRP A 20 21.72 -46.56 -35.25
C TRP A 20 21.82 -45.59 -34.08
N LEU A 21 22.82 -44.70 -34.11
CA LEU A 21 22.94 -43.62 -33.15
C LEU A 21 21.79 -42.62 -33.35
N ASP A 22 21.33 -42.41 -34.59
CA ASP A 22 20.34 -41.38 -34.88
C ASP A 22 18.98 -41.67 -34.23
N VAL A 23 18.41 -42.87 -34.33
CA VAL A 23 17.06 -43.12 -33.79
C VAL A 23 17.03 -43.16 -32.25
N ARG A 24 18.01 -43.82 -31.62
CA ARG A 24 18.05 -43.94 -30.16
C ARG A 24 18.42 -42.63 -29.47
N VAL A 25 19.35 -41.87 -30.04
CA VAL A 25 19.72 -40.55 -29.49
C VAL A 25 18.61 -39.54 -29.72
N ILE A 26 17.95 -39.54 -30.89
CA ILE A 26 16.79 -38.68 -31.13
C ILE A 26 15.66 -39.02 -30.15
N GLY A 27 15.37 -40.30 -29.91
CA GLY A 27 14.35 -40.73 -28.95
C GLY A 27 14.67 -40.29 -27.52
N GLY A 28 15.92 -40.48 -27.07
CA GLY A 28 16.37 -40.04 -25.75
C GLY A 28 16.34 -38.51 -25.60
N LEU A 29 16.79 -37.78 -26.63
CA LEU A 29 16.79 -36.32 -26.63
C LEU A 29 15.36 -35.75 -26.62
N LEU A 30 14.45 -36.33 -27.41
CA LEU A 30 13.03 -35.96 -27.37
C LEU A 30 12.42 -36.19 -25.99
N LEU A 31 12.76 -37.29 -25.33
CA LEU A 31 12.29 -37.59 -23.98
C LEU A 31 12.84 -36.58 -22.96
N VAL A 32 14.11 -36.18 -23.06
CA VAL A 32 14.70 -35.14 -22.22
C VAL A 32 14.03 -33.78 -22.47
N ILE A 33 13.84 -33.38 -23.72
CA ILE A 33 13.14 -32.12 -24.06
C ILE A 33 11.71 -32.14 -23.51
N ALA A 34 10.98 -33.25 -23.66
CA ALA A 34 9.63 -33.39 -23.11
C ALA A 34 9.63 -33.27 -21.58
N ALA A 35 10.56 -33.95 -20.89
CA ALA A 35 10.70 -33.85 -19.44
C ALA A 35 11.04 -32.42 -18.99
N VAL A 36 11.91 -31.72 -19.72
CA VAL A 36 12.27 -30.31 -19.43
C VAL A 36 11.07 -29.39 -19.67
N VAL A 37 10.32 -29.56 -20.76
CA VAL A 37 9.13 -28.75 -21.06
C VAL A 37 8.04 -28.99 -20.01
N VAL A 38 7.80 -30.24 -19.63
CA VAL A 38 6.84 -30.60 -18.57
C VAL A 38 7.31 -30.03 -17.23
N GLY A 39 8.58 -30.19 -16.88
CA GLY A 39 9.16 -29.61 -15.66
C GLY A 39 9.05 -28.08 -15.62
N ALA A 40 9.40 -27.41 -16.72
CA ALA A 40 9.30 -25.96 -16.85
C ALA A 40 7.85 -25.46 -16.78
N ARG A 41 6.89 -26.21 -17.36
CA ARG A 41 5.45 -25.94 -17.23
C ARG A 41 4.97 -26.09 -15.79
N VAL A 42 5.40 -27.14 -15.08
CA VAL A 42 5.03 -27.37 -13.67
C VAL A 42 5.61 -26.28 -12.77
N ILE A 43 6.90 -25.96 -12.90
CA ILE A 43 7.55 -24.87 -12.16
C ILE A 43 6.89 -23.52 -12.49
N GLY A 44 6.66 -23.21 -13.78
CA GLY A 44 6.08 -21.95 -14.23
C GLY A 44 4.60 -21.78 -13.85
N SER A 45 3.85 -22.87 -13.71
CA SER A 45 2.45 -22.84 -13.26
C SER A 45 2.28 -22.58 -11.76
N SER A 46 3.35 -22.71 -10.97
CA SER A 46 3.29 -22.52 -9.51
C SER A 46 3.47 -21.06 -9.08
N SER A 47 3.90 -20.18 -9.97
CA SER A 47 4.10 -18.74 -9.70
C SER A 47 2.94 -17.91 -10.25
N HIS A 48 1.71 -18.21 -9.84
CA HIS A 48 0.57 -17.31 -10.05
C HIS A 48 0.62 -16.18 -9.00
N THR A 49 1.63 -15.32 -9.09
CA THR A 49 1.67 -14.09 -8.31
C THR A 49 0.72 -13.09 -8.94
N SER A 50 -0.20 -12.56 -8.14
CA SER A 50 -1.10 -11.50 -8.56
C SER A 50 -0.73 -10.22 -7.83
N PRO A 51 -0.52 -9.09 -8.54
CA PRO A 51 -0.23 -7.82 -7.90
C PRO A 51 -1.49 -7.34 -7.18
N VAL A 52 -1.41 -7.19 -5.86
CA VAL A 52 -2.48 -6.64 -5.02
C VAL A 52 -1.97 -5.43 -4.25
N TRP A 53 -2.87 -4.58 -3.79
CA TRP A 53 -2.49 -3.46 -2.94
C TRP A 53 -2.23 -3.91 -1.51
N ALA A 54 -1.10 -3.48 -0.96
CA ALA A 54 -0.82 -3.49 0.47
C ALA A 54 -0.83 -2.06 1.01
N ALA A 55 -1.19 -1.90 2.29
CA ALA A 55 -1.15 -0.62 2.96
C ALA A 55 0.29 -0.31 3.43
N THR A 56 0.80 0.88 3.13
CA THR A 56 2.17 1.28 3.54
C THR A 56 2.26 1.66 5.02
N ARG A 57 1.10 1.89 5.66
CA ARG A 57 0.96 2.35 7.05
C ARG A 57 -0.34 1.83 7.64
N SER A 58 -0.48 1.90 8.96
CA SER A 58 -1.75 1.60 9.63
C SER A 58 -2.76 2.71 9.38
N LEU A 59 -3.94 2.35 8.90
CA LEU A 59 -5.02 3.26 8.51
C LEU A 59 -6.30 2.85 9.23
N ALA A 60 -6.94 3.78 9.92
CA ALA A 60 -8.19 3.53 10.61
C ALA A 60 -9.40 3.52 9.67
N SER A 61 -10.54 3.06 10.19
CA SER A 61 -11.83 3.26 9.53
C SER A 61 -12.11 4.75 9.29
N GLY A 62 -12.71 5.07 8.15
CA GLY A 62 -13.02 6.44 7.74
C GLY A 62 -11.86 7.16 7.05
N THR A 63 -10.65 6.59 7.03
CA THR A 63 -9.53 7.18 6.30
C THR A 63 -9.78 7.15 4.80
N VAL A 64 -9.56 8.28 4.13
CA VAL A 64 -9.60 8.35 2.67
C VAL A 64 -8.24 7.93 2.12
N LEU A 65 -8.24 6.89 1.31
CA LEU A 65 -7.03 6.32 0.73
C LEU A 65 -6.39 7.28 -0.26
N THR A 66 -5.09 7.52 -0.08
CA THR A 66 -4.25 8.28 -1.00
C THR A 66 -3.28 7.35 -1.73
N ALA A 67 -2.64 7.85 -2.79
CA ALA A 67 -1.63 7.06 -3.50
C ALA A 67 -0.41 6.70 -2.62
N GLY A 68 -0.11 7.51 -1.59
CA GLY A 68 1.00 7.25 -0.67
C GLY A 68 0.70 6.22 0.40
N ASP A 69 -0.54 5.75 0.48
CA ASP A 69 -1.01 4.75 1.44
C ASP A 69 -0.94 3.33 0.87
N LEU A 70 -0.68 3.19 -0.43
CA LEU A 70 -0.82 1.95 -1.17
C LEU A 70 0.46 1.63 -1.91
N GLU A 71 0.91 0.38 -1.80
CA GLU A 71 2.00 -0.16 -2.61
C GLU A 71 1.59 -1.48 -3.27
N PRO A 72 1.98 -1.72 -4.53
CA PRO A 72 1.71 -2.98 -5.19
C PRO A 72 2.66 -4.06 -4.65
N VAL A 73 2.10 -5.19 -4.23
CA VAL A 73 2.86 -6.36 -3.77
C VAL A 73 2.43 -7.58 -4.55
N ASP A 74 3.41 -8.34 -5.05
CA ASP A 74 3.19 -9.60 -5.74
C ASP A 74 3.06 -10.74 -4.73
N VAL A 75 1.87 -11.32 -4.63
CA VAL A 75 1.56 -12.41 -3.70
C VAL A 75 0.89 -13.58 -4.43
N ASN A 76 1.21 -14.79 -4.00
CA ASN A 76 0.55 -16.00 -4.49
C ASN A 76 -0.64 -16.32 -3.59
N LEU A 77 -1.82 -15.87 -3.98
CA LEU A 77 -3.07 -16.04 -3.23
C LEU A 77 -3.96 -17.16 -3.80
N GLY A 78 -3.57 -17.79 -4.91
CA GLY A 78 -4.42 -18.75 -5.63
C GLY A 78 -5.83 -18.18 -5.88
N ASP A 79 -6.85 -18.95 -5.48
CA ASP A 79 -8.25 -18.60 -5.69
C ASP A 79 -8.74 -17.43 -4.79
N ASP A 80 -8.03 -17.12 -3.70
CA ASP A 80 -8.40 -16.05 -2.77
C ASP A 80 -7.97 -14.65 -3.25
N ALA A 81 -7.27 -14.54 -4.38
CA ALA A 81 -6.87 -13.25 -4.97
C ALA A 81 -8.05 -12.29 -5.18
N SER A 82 -9.24 -12.83 -5.47
CA SER A 82 -10.48 -12.06 -5.66
C SER A 82 -10.98 -11.32 -4.42
N ARG A 83 -10.51 -11.67 -3.22
CA ARG A 83 -10.87 -11.01 -1.96
C ARG A 83 -10.07 -9.73 -1.69
N TYR A 84 -9.03 -9.48 -2.48
CA TYR A 84 -8.12 -8.34 -2.31
C TYR A 84 -8.19 -7.42 -3.53
N ILE A 85 -7.86 -6.14 -3.32
CA ILE A 85 -7.87 -5.18 -4.43
C ILE A 85 -6.65 -5.40 -5.31
N ALA A 86 -6.87 -5.69 -6.59
CA ALA A 86 -5.81 -5.84 -7.59
C ALA A 86 -5.12 -4.51 -7.91
N ALA A 87 -3.79 -4.54 -8.07
CA ALA A 87 -2.96 -3.37 -8.37
C ALA A 87 -2.58 -3.22 -9.87
N GLY A 88 -3.19 -4.02 -10.76
CA GLY A 88 -2.90 -4.03 -12.20
C GLY A 88 -3.51 -2.87 -13.00
N SER A 89 -2.98 -2.65 -14.22
CA SER A 89 -3.23 -1.51 -15.13
C SER A 89 -4.66 -1.38 -15.71
N GLY A 90 -5.67 -2.02 -15.13
CA GLY A 90 -7.08 -1.88 -15.52
C GLY A 90 -8.05 -1.78 -14.34
N THR A 91 -7.55 -1.75 -13.10
CA THR A 91 -8.39 -1.74 -11.91
C THR A 91 -8.86 -0.32 -11.58
N LYS A 92 -10.11 -0.18 -11.17
CA LYS A 92 -10.65 1.09 -10.65
C LYS A 92 -9.75 1.56 -9.50
N SER A 93 -9.22 2.78 -9.62
CA SER A 93 -8.38 3.36 -8.58
C SER A 93 -9.14 3.38 -7.26
N VAL A 94 -8.58 2.72 -6.24
CA VAL A 94 -9.09 2.75 -4.86
C VAL A 94 -8.76 4.07 -4.15
N VAL A 95 -7.86 4.87 -4.72
CA VAL A 95 -7.56 6.21 -4.24
C VAL A 95 -8.83 7.05 -4.25
N GLY A 96 -9.08 7.76 -3.14
CA GLY A 96 -10.30 8.53 -2.92
C GLY A 96 -11.47 7.70 -2.35
N SER A 97 -11.34 6.39 -2.22
CA SER A 97 -12.26 5.56 -1.43
C SER A 97 -11.93 5.65 0.06
N SER A 98 -12.87 5.32 0.92
CA SER A 98 -12.68 5.31 2.37
C SER A 98 -12.60 3.89 2.92
N LEU A 99 -11.86 3.70 4.01
CA LEU A 99 -11.83 2.43 4.72
C LEU A 99 -13.08 2.24 5.58
N ALA A 100 -13.75 1.10 5.43
CA ALA A 100 -14.81 0.63 6.31
C ALA A 100 -14.25 -0.01 7.59
N ASN A 101 -13.12 -0.72 7.45
CA ASN A 101 -12.44 -1.41 8.55
C ASN A 101 -10.97 -0.95 8.60
N PRO A 102 -10.34 -0.95 9.78
CA PRO A 102 -8.93 -0.62 9.90
C PRO A 102 -8.06 -1.63 9.15
N VAL A 103 -6.96 -1.15 8.56
CA VAL A 103 -5.95 -1.96 7.86
C VAL A 103 -4.58 -1.62 8.42
N GLY A 104 -3.80 -2.63 8.77
CA GLY A 104 -2.46 -2.47 9.33
C GLY A 104 -1.38 -2.17 8.28
N ALA A 105 -0.25 -1.62 8.73
CA ALA A 105 0.93 -1.48 7.87
C ALA A 105 1.41 -2.85 7.35
N GLY A 106 1.66 -2.94 6.04
CA GLY A 106 2.05 -4.16 5.33
C GLY A 106 0.90 -5.14 5.06
N GLU A 107 -0.32 -4.82 5.49
CA GLU A 107 -1.48 -5.69 5.28
C GLU A 107 -2.03 -5.52 3.85
N LEU A 108 -2.43 -6.63 3.24
CA LEU A 108 -3.10 -6.63 1.94
C LEU A 108 -4.50 -6.03 2.09
N VAL A 109 -4.87 -5.08 1.23
CA VAL A 109 -6.14 -4.36 1.31
C VAL A 109 -7.29 -5.26 0.85
N PRO A 110 -8.20 -5.70 1.76
CA PRO A 110 -9.34 -6.51 1.39
C PRO A 110 -10.40 -5.67 0.66
N VAL A 111 -11.13 -6.28 -0.27
CA VAL A 111 -12.26 -5.62 -0.94
C VAL A 111 -13.32 -5.17 0.06
N SER A 112 -13.56 -5.97 1.11
CA SER A 112 -14.53 -5.66 2.17
C SER A 112 -14.10 -4.51 3.09
N ALA A 113 -12.82 -4.13 3.09
CA ALA A 113 -12.33 -3.01 3.87
C ALA A 113 -12.53 -1.67 3.16
N VAL A 114 -12.86 -1.66 1.86
CA VAL A 114 -12.98 -0.43 1.07
C VAL A 114 -14.44 -0.14 0.75
N GLN A 115 -14.83 1.11 0.96
CA GLN A 115 -16.16 1.63 0.62
C GLN A 115 -16.04 2.99 -0.09
N PRO A 116 -17.08 3.43 -0.83
CA PRO A 116 -17.14 4.79 -1.33
C PRO A 116 -16.92 5.80 -0.19
N ALA A 117 -16.19 6.88 -0.46
CA ALA A 117 -15.99 7.92 0.54
C ALA A 117 -17.32 8.50 1.01
N ALA A 118 -17.48 8.60 2.34
CA ALA A 118 -18.68 9.18 2.93
C ALA A 118 -18.80 10.66 2.54
N ALA A 119 -20.03 11.11 2.28
CA ALA A 119 -20.31 12.52 2.12
C ALA A 119 -20.04 13.25 3.45
N GLY A 120 -19.20 14.28 3.41
CA GLY A 120 -18.81 15.02 4.60
C GLY A 120 -18.17 16.35 4.26
N ARG A 121 -17.70 17.05 5.28
CA ARG A 121 -16.95 18.30 5.15
C ARG A 121 -15.58 18.12 5.78
N ILE A 122 -14.57 18.69 5.14
CA ILE A 122 -13.22 18.75 5.69
C ILE A 122 -13.13 19.99 6.58
N VAL A 123 -12.73 19.79 7.84
CA VAL A 123 -12.46 20.86 8.80
C VAL A 123 -10.98 20.82 9.17
N VAL A 124 -10.36 21.99 9.22
CA VAL A 124 -8.97 22.14 9.66
C VAL A 124 -8.96 22.62 11.11
N ILE A 125 -8.28 21.87 11.97
CA ILE A 125 -8.13 22.15 13.39
C ILE A 125 -6.69 22.60 13.63
N GLY A 126 -6.52 23.80 14.16
CA GLY A 126 -5.22 24.34 14.56
C GLY A 126 -4.85 23.93 15.98
N VAL A 127 -3.76 23.19 16.16
CA VAL A 127 -3.33 22.64 17.45
C VAL A 127 -1.94 23.14 17.80
N SER A 128 -1.76 23.61 19.03
CA SER A 128 -0.46 24.07 19.51
C SER A 128 0.50 22.88 19.70
N PRO A 129 1.82 23.04 19.47
CA PRO A 129 2.78 21.94 19.55
C PRO A 129 2.82 21.21 20.91
N ASP A 130 2.56 21.92 22.01
CA ASP A 130 2.48 21.38 23.37
C ASP A 130 1.25 20.49 23.61
N ARG A 131 0.24 20.56 22.73
CA ARG A 131 -1.04 19.84 22.82
C ARG A 131 -1.25 18.84 21.69
N MET A 132 -0.18 18.59 20.92
CA MET A 132 -0.15 17.62 19.83
C MET A 132 0.69 16.41 20.28
N PRO A 133 0.07 15.25 20.54
CA PRO A 133 0.82 14.06 20.89
C PRO A 133 1.71 13.63 19.72
N PRO A 134 2.90 13.07 19.99
CA PRO A 134 3.72 12.46 18.95
C PRO A 134 2.99 11.26 18.33
N GLY A 135 3.23 11.01 17.04
CA GLY A 135 2.65 9.87 16.32
C GLY A 135 1.27 10.10 15.71
N VAL A 136 0.61 11.25 15.95
CA VAL A 136 -0.60 11.62 15.23
C VAL A 136 -0.26 11.93 13.77
N GLY A 137 -0.85 11.17 12.84
CA GLY A 137 -0.64 11.32 11.41
C GLY A 137 -1.90 10.99 10.61
N HIS A 138 -1.75 10.97 9.28
CA HIS A 138 -2.79 10.45 8.39
C HIS A 138 -3.18 9.02 8.81
N GLY A 139 -4.49 8.75 8.91
CA GLY A 139 -5.01 7.46 9.32
C GLY A 139 -5.14 7.25 10.82
N SER A 140 -4.64 8.18 11.65
CA SER A 140 -4.77 8.10 13.11
C SER A 140 -6.20 8.42 13.58
N VAL A 141 -6.60 7.84 14.72
CA VAL A 141 -7.85 8.17 15.40
C VAL A 141 -7.54 9.05 16.61
N ILE A 142 -8.26 10.16 16.74
CA ILE A 142 -8.06 11.10 17.83
C ILE A 142 -9.36 11.44 18.55
N ASP A 143 -9.24 11.78 19.82
CA ASP A 143 -10.27 12.50 20.57
C ASP A 143 -9.90 13.99 20.62
N LEU A 144 -10.89 14.84 20.35
CA LEU A 144 -10.74 16.28 20.33
C LEU A 144 -11.39 16.89 21.57
N TYR A 145 -10.56 17.53 22.38
CA TYR A 145 -10.98 18.32 23.53
C TYR A 145 -10.81 19.81 23.23
N LEU A 146 -11.63 20.64 23.85
CA LEU A 146 -11.51 22.09 23.79
C LEU A 146 -11.44 22.64 25.21
N THR A 147 -10.38 23.40 25.47
CA THR A 147 -10.26 24.14 26.73
C THR A 147 -10.66 25.58 26.49
N SER A 148 -11.64 26.06 27.24
CA SER A 148 -12.13 27.44 27.21
C SER A 148 -11.96 28.10 28.56
N GLY A 149 -11.74 29.42 28.56
CA GLY A 149 -11.39 30.17 29.77
C GLY A 149 -9.89 30.12 30.07
N GLY A 150 -9.34 31.26 30.52
CA GLY A 150 -7.95 31.38 30.94
C GLY A 150 -7.00 31.99 29.91
N THR A 151 -7.09 33.32 29.73
CA THR A 151 -5.90 34.15 29.49
C THR A 151 -5.97 35.49 30.21
N ASN A 152 -7.17 36.10 30.40
CA ASN A 152 -7.33 37.40 31.08
C ASN A 152 -8.72 37.59 31.75
N SER A 153 -9.37 36.53 32.27
CA SER A 153 -10.68 36.68 32.92
C SER A 153 -10.81 35.72 34.09
N THR A 154 -11.49 36.17 35.15
CA THR A 154 -11.92 35.44 36.36
C THR A 154 -12.81 34.22 36.07
N SER A 155 -12.93 33.82 34.80
CA SER A 155 -13.70 32.66 34.37
C SER A 155 -12.92 31.38 34.64
N GLU A 156 -13.60 30.41 35.22
CA GLU A 156 -13.10 29.06 35.45
C GLU A 156 -12.62 28.42 34.14
N VAL A 157 -11.44 27.79 34.18
CA VAL A 157 -10.91 27.02 33.05
C VAL A 157 -11.71 25.73 32.93
N LYS A 158 -12.35 25.52 31.79
CA LYS A 158 -13.17 24.33 31.52
C LYS A 158 -12.67 23.60 30.29
N THR A 159 -12.44 22.30 30.42
CA THR A 159 -12.04 21.40 29.33
C THR A 159 -13.17 20.41 29.04
N ASP A 160 -13.73 20.48 27.83
CA ASP A 160 -14.83 19.62 27.40
C ASP A 160 -14.41 18.74 26.21
N LEU A 161 -14.89 17.49 26.17
CA LEU A 161 -14.77 16.63 24.99
C LEU A 161 -15.71 17.14 23.89
N VAL A 162 -15.16 17.54 22.75
CA VAL A 162 -15.93 18.03 21.60
C VAL A 162 -16.37 16.88 20.72
N SER A 163 -15.46 15.95 20.45
CA SER A 163 -15.74 14.77 19.63
C SER A 163 -14.72 13.69 19.90
N ALA A 164 -15.19 12.45 20.02
CA ALA A 164 -14.35 11.28 20.16
C ALA A 164 -14.27 10.50 18.84
N GLY A 165 -13.14 9.82 18.62
CA GLY A 165 -12.95 8.89 17.52
C GLY A 165 -12.89 9.52 16.13
N ILE A 166 -12.32 10.72 16.00
CA ILE A 166 -12.18 11.38 14.70
C ILE A 166 -10.98 10.83 13.95
N THR A 167 -11.20 10.41 12.71
CA THR A 167 -10.12 9.96 11.82
C THR A 167 -9.42 11.15 11.15
N VAL A 168 -8.11 11.20 11.30
CA VAL A 168 -7.24 12.22 10.71
C VAL A 168 -6.99 11.95 9.23
N GLN A 169 -7.29 12.92 8.39
CA GLN A 169 -7.11 12.85 6.94
C GLN A 169 -5.80 13.48 6.48
N SER A 170 -5.25 14.44 7.21
CA SER A 170 -3.88 14.92 6.99
C SER A 170 -3.40 15.74 8.19
N VAL A 171 -2.07 15.84 8.32
CA VAL A 171 -1.41 16.69 9.31
C VAL A 171 -0.36 17.51 8.60
N SER A 172 -0.45 18.84 8.74
CA SER A 172 0.61 19.76 8.33
C SER A 172 1.32 20.27 9.57
N ALA A 173 2.64 20.11 9.61
CA ALA A 173 3.47 20.62 10.68
C ALA A 173 3.52 22.16 10.66
N PRO A 174 3.80 22.79 11.82
CA PRO A 174 4.17 24.20 11.88
C PRO A 174 5.29 24.48 10.88
N SER A 175 5.16 25.55 10.10
CA SER A 175 6.21 26.01 9.19
C SER A 175 6.70 27.38 9.60
N SER A 176 8.02 27.48 9.74
CA SER A 176 8.75 28.74 9.91
C SER A 176 9.69 28.89 8.72
N GLY A 177 9.45 29.87 7.83
CA GLY A 177 10.41 30.19 6.77
C GLY A 177 9.89 30.20 5.33
N GLY A 178 8.60 30.41 5.09
CA GLY A 178 8.13 30.74 3.73
C GLY A 178 8.58 32.13 3.28
N LEU A 179 8.74 32.32 1.96
CA LEU A 179 9.05 33.62 1.32
C LEU A 179 8.06 34.74 1.68
N SER A 180 6.90 34.41 2.25
CA SER A 180 5.88 35.35 2.73
C SER A 180 6.10 35.88 4.15
N GLY A 181 7.09 35.35 4.90
CA GLY A 181 7.31 35.72 6.31
C GLY A 181 6.21 35.25 7.27
N ALA A 182 5.18 34.55 6.79
CA ALA A 182 4.12 34.00 7.64
C ALA A 182 4.67 32.84 8.47
N THR A 183 4.51 32.92 9.79
CA THR A 183 4.83 31.84 10.73
C THR A 183 3.53 31.19 11.20
N SER A 184 3.33 29.92 10.85
CA SER A 184 2.28 29.11 11.48
C SER A 184 2.94 28.32 12.60
N ASN A 185 2.79 28.76 13.85
CA ASN A 185 3.32 28.04 15.02
C ASN A 185 2.38 26.92 15.50
N ARG A 186 1.47 26.44 14.64
CA ARG A 186 0.47 25.43 14.99
C ARG A 186 0.45 24.32 13.94
N TYR A 187 0.20 23.09 14.42
CA TYR A 187 -0.15 21.96 13.57
C TYR A 187 -1.54 22.21 12.97
N GLN A 188 -1.73 21.82 11.72
CA GLN A 188 -3.03 21.84 11.06
C GLN A 188 -3.47 20.41 10.81
N ILE A 189 -4.56 19.99 11.45
CA ILE A 189 -5.11 18.65 11.31
C ILE A 189 -6.38 18.76 10.47
N ALA A 190 -6.40 18.11 9.31
CA ALA A 190 -7.61 18.01 8.50
C ALA A 190 -8.39 16.76 8.89
N VAL A 191 -9.68 16.93 9.15
CA VAL A 191 -10.60 15.84 9.50
C VAL A 191 -11.82 15.87 8.59
N LEU A 192 -12.24 14.72 8.10
CA LEU A 192 -13.49 14.56 7.35
C LEU A 192 -14.59 14.17 8.33
N VAL A 193 -15.59 15.03 8.48
CA VAL A 193 -16.65 14.85 9.47
C VAL A 193 -18.04 15.08 8.84
N PRO A 194 -19.12 14.55 9.45
CA PRO A 194 -20.48 14.86 9.02
C PRO A 194 -20.77 16.37 9.06
N ALA A 195 -21.65 16.86 8.17
CA ALA A 195 -21.93 18.30 8.04
C ALA A 195 -22.36 18.97 9.36
N ALA A 196 -23.18 18.30 10.18
CA ALA A 196 -23.63 18.81 11.47
C ALA A 196 -22.48 18.98 12.48
N LEU A 197 -21.50 18.07 12.46
CA LEU A 197 -20.32 18.14 13.31
C LEU A 197 -19.38 19.25 12.81
N ALA A 198 -19.22 19.37 11.49
CA ALA A 198 -18.43 20.46 10.90
C ALA A 198 -18.94 21.84 11.33
N ASP A 199 -20.26 22.07 11.26
CA ASP A 199 -20.87 23.34 11.68
C ASP A 199 -20.66 23.62 13.17
N THR A 200 -20.67 22.57 14.00
CA THR A 200 -20.36 22.66 15.42
C THR A 200 -18.89 23.02 15.66
N LEU A 201 -17.95 22.35 14.98
CA LEU A 201 -16.52 22.62 15.11
C LEU A 201 -16.18 24.05 14.69
N VAL A 202 -16.69 24.52 13.56
CA VAL A 202 -16.42 25.89 13.08
C VAL A 202 -16.88 26.95 14.09
N LYS A 203 -17.97 26.70 14.82
CA LYS A 203 -18.49 27.61 15.86
C LYS A 203 -17.78 27.49 17.21
N THR A 204 -17.21 26.34 17.52
CA THR A 204 -16.63 26.03 18.84
C THR A 204 -15.13 26.25 18.88
N LEU A 205 -14.40 25.86 17.84
CA LEU A 205 -12.94 26.00 17.76
C LEU A 205 -12.43 27.43 18.02
N PRO A 206 -13.09 28.52 17.59
CA PRO A 206 -12.64 29.88 17.91
C PRO A 206 -12.78 30.29 19.37
N LYS A 207 -13.51 29.51 20.19
CA LYS A 207 -13.85 29.87 21.58
C LYS A 207 -12.87 29.34 22.62
N GLY A 208 -11.87 28.56 22.19
CA GLY A 208 -10.92 27.93 23.08
C GLY A 208 -9.75 27.32 22.32
N ASP A 209 -8.89 26.64 23.06
CA ASP A 209 -7.71 25.99 22.50
C ASP A 209 -7.95 24.47 22.39
N ALA A 210 -7.71 23.94 21.20
CA ALA A 210 -7.84 22.52 20.91
C ALA A 210 -6.74 21.70 21.59
N ILE A 211 -7.12 20.56 22.17
CA ILE A 211 -6.22 19.54 22.70
C ILE A 211 -6.54 18.24 21.97
N VAL A 212 -5.50 17.56 21.49
CA VAL A 212 -5.63 16.30 20.77
C VAL A 212 -5.15 15.16 21.67
N VAL A 213 -5.94 14.08 21.72
CA VAL A 213 -5.55 12.83 22.38
C VAL A 213 -5.52 11.73 21.33
N LEU A 214 -4.37 11.06 21.18
CA LEU A 214 -4.23 9.92 20.27
C LEU A 214 -4.90 8.70 20.90
N VAL A 215 -5.83 8.08 20.17
CA VAL A 215 -6.48 6.84 20.60
C VAL A 215 -5.63 5.66 20.13
N THR A 216 -5.11 4.88 21.07
CA THR A 216 -4.33 3.66 20.79
C THR A 216 -5.14 2.41 21.13
N GLY A 217 -5.20 1.44 20.21
CA GLY A 217 -5.91 0.16 20.38
C GLY A 217 -7.13 0.03 19.46
N THR A 218 -7.52 -1.21 19.14
CA THR A 218 -8.70 -1.53 18.33
C THR A 218 -9.96 -1.46 19.19
N ARG A 219 -11.02 -0.83 18.69
CA ARG A 219 -12.38 -0.95 19.25
C ARG A 219 -13.19 -1.92 18.40
#